data_AF-A0A8T1HQB1-F1
#
_entry.id   AF-A0A8T1HQB1-F1
#
_cell.length_a   1.000
_cell.length_b   1.000
_cell.length_c   1.000
_cell.angle_alpha   90.00
_cell.angle_beta   90.00
_cell.angle_gamma   90.00
#
_symmetry.space_group_name_H-M   'P 1'
#
loop_
_entity.id
_entity.type
_entity.pdbx_description
1 polymer ?
#
loop_
_entity_poly.entity_id
_entity_poly.type
_entity_poly.pdbx_seq_one_letter_code
_entity_poly.pdbx_strand_id
1 'polypeptide(L)'
;MKPSPHWLPPLLLLALLATVSAMPRLTEPQDAPFSEIVGLSCTKRSDCGYVPALACIEGKCEYCRPAAHDCNDHPGDVGYICQIVEVFNESTGEMEAQQGLTSAGDTVEAAYCVEKNLFSPFTYNDLLTTLIAFSCTALGAGGGIGGGGLLVPMYIFAGLNPKHAIPLSKVTIFGSAVAMYSVNFRRKHPLNSKRPLIDFGLVGLMEPTTLVGTVFGVMLNHIFPNWLILVLLVTLLSFITYKTFLKGKKIQEKESKLQLALMKNTLKGGPNGGGRGRKWSIYQRFDVEVAARRWLEKTRRSRKARLIREEDEKDFESLPPLIERKPTSSDPLIGDNRRFGTFPSDDDEKTQRHGSIERRDARVLPLEFIWPLVVSWLIILVQAFLRGGHGAPSAIGVTCDSKNYWVLTLMPLTVLLGISLYIDHRLRLMNRFKVLSNYPFMDGDLHWIKRRVLMFPAVCTTAGVAAGLLGIGGGMVKGPIMLEAGVLPAVQSATASFMILFTASSTTLQF
;
A
#
# COMPACT_ATOMS: atom_id res chain seq x y z
N MET A 1 -31.17 16.98 40.21
CA MET A 1 -31.50 15.65 39.64
C MET A 1 -30.41 15.29 38.64
N LYS A 2 -29.52 14.36 39.02
CA LYS A 2 -28.49 13.75 38.16
C LYS A 2 -29.09 12.49 37.51
N PRO A 3 -28.78 12.20 36.24
CA PRO A 3 -28.74 10.85 35.73
C PRO A 3 -27.29 10.40 35.49
N SER A 4 -27.08 9.12 35.77
CA SER A 4 -25.85 8.32 35.61
C SER A 4 -25.48 8.09 34.13
N PRO A 5 -24.25 7.62 33.87
CA PRO A 5 -24.14 6.25 33.36
C PRO A 5 -22.97 5.47 33.97
N HIS A 6 -23.28 4.26 34.47
CA HIS A 6 -22.34 3.15 34.57
C HIS A 6 -22.56 2.20 33.37
N TRP A 7 -21.56 1.35 33.12
CA TRP A 7 -21.51 0.13 32.29
C TRP A 7 -20.42 0.17 31.18
N LEU A 8 -19.18 -0.08 31.62
CA LEU A 8 -18.11 -0.75 30.87
C LEU A 8 -17.42 -1.70 31.87
N PRO A 9 -17.14 -2.98 31.52
CA PRO A 9 -16.81 -4.02 32.50
C PRO A 9 -15.37 -3.93 33.04
N PRO A 10 -15.11 -4.41 34.27
CA PRO A 10 -13.86 -4.19 35.02
C PRO A 10 -12.75 -5.21 34.70
N LEU A 11 -12.68 -5.71 33.47
CA LEU A 11 -11.67 -6.70 33.05
C LEU A 11 -10.48 -6.10 32.28
N LEU A 12 -10.58 -4.83 31.85
CA LEU A 12 -9.49 -4.16 31.13
C LEU A 12 -8.52 -3.39 32.04
N LEU A 13 -8.88 -3.14 33.31
CA LEU A 13 -8.07 -2.35 34.24
C LEU A 13 -7.07 -3.19 35.06
N LEU A 14 -7.26 -4.51 35.13
CA LEU A 14 -6.40 -5.43 35.88
C LEU A 14 -5.21 -5.99 35.06
N ALA A 15 -5.18 -5.75 33.74
CA ALA A 15 -4.04 -6.10 32.89
C ALA A 15 -2.98 -4.97 32.78
N LEU A 16 -3.25 -3.79 33.38
CA LEU A 16 -2.38 -2.60 33.30
C LEU A 16 -1.44 -2.42 34.51
N LEU A 17 -1.37 -3.38 35.43
CA LEU A 17 -0.54 -3.29 36.65
C LEU A 17 0.62 -4.30 36.70
N ALA A 18 0.98 -4.93 35.58
CA ALA A 18 2.16 -5.79 35.49
C ALA A 18 3.09 -5.34 34.37
N THR A 19 3.54 -4.08 34.41
CA THR A 19 4.76 -3.66 33.71
C THR A 19 5.86 -3.43 34.73
N VAL A 20 6.81 -4.36 34.71
CA VAL A 20 8.09 -4.27 35.40
C VAL A 20 8.71 -2.91 35.06
N SER A 21 8.96 -2.10 36.09
CA SER A 21 9.75 -0.88 36.01
C SER A 21 11.20 -1.26 35.72
N ALA A 22 11.61 -1.27 34.46
CA ALA A 22 13.02 -1.20 34.12
C ALA A 22 13.46 0.27 34.20
N MET A 23 13.89 0.70 35.40
CA MET A 23 14.71 1.90 35.53
C MET A 23 16.11 1.60 34.98
N PRO A 24 16.78 2.51 34.25
CA PRO A 24 18.19 2.34 33.92
C PRO A 24 19.00 2.63 35.18
N ARG A 25 19.19 1.61 36.02
CA ARG A 25 20.31 1.59 36.97
C ARG A 25 21.55 1.25 36.17
N LEU A 26 22.69 1.84 36.52
CA LEU A 26 24.02 1.32 36.20
C LEU A 26 23.94 -0.21 36.33
N THR A 27 24.03 -0.96 35.25
CA THR A 27 23.87 -2.42 35.35
C THR A 27 25.12 -2.94 36.05
N GLU A 28 24.97 -3.33 37.32
CA GLU A 28 25.97 -4.17 37.98
C GLU A 28 26.21 -5.40 37.09
N PRO A 29 27.45 -5.91 36.97
CA PRO A 29 27.77 -7.02 36.06
C PRO A 29 26.90 -8.27 36.28
N GLN A 30 26.34 -8.43 37.48
CA GLN A 30 25.45 -9.52 37.88
C GLN A 30 24.02 -9.39 37.33
N ASP A 31 23.58 -8.17 37.01
CA ASP A 31 22.26 -7.85 36.44
C ASP A 31 22.26 -7.84 34.91
N ALA A 32 23.37 -8.23 34.29
CA ALA A 32 23.45 -8.39 32.84
C ALA A 32 22.44 -9.46 32.37
N PRO A 33 21.68 -9.20 31.28
CA PRO A 33 20.66 -10.12 30.80
C PRO A 33 21.29 -11.47 30.44
N PHE A 34 20.65 -12.57 30.89
CA PHE A 34 21.05 -13.96 30.61
C PHE A 34 22.31 -14.47 31.35
N SER A 35 22.73 -13.82 32.44
CA SER A 35 23.86 -14.27 33.28
C SER A 35 23.75 -15.73 33.75
N GLU A 36 22.54 -16.27 33.93
CA GLU A 36 22.29 -17.65 34.36
C GLU A 36 22.65 -18.73 33.32
N ILE A 37 22.73 -18.38 32.03
CA ILE A 37 22.97 -19.32 30.92
C ILE A 37 24.47 -19.38 30.57
N VAL A 38 25.25 -18.40 31.04
CA VAL A 38 26.69 -18.31 30.78
C VAL A 38 27.42 -19.46 31.46
N GLY A 39 28.27 -20.17 30.71
CA GLY A 39 29.08 -21.29 31.21
C GLY A 39 28.45 -22.69 31.04
N LEU A 40 27.23 -22.80 30.51
CA LEU A 40 26.64 -24.09 30.11
C LEU A 40 27.45 -24.73 28.96
N SER A 41 27.57 -26.06 28.99
CA SER A 41 28.25 -26.79 27.92
C SER A 41 27.43 -26.78 26.63
N CYS A 42 28.04 -26.46 25.50
CA CYS A 42 27.38 -26.37 24.20
C CYS A 42 28.20 -27.05 23.10
N THR A 43 27.51 -27.46 22.03
CA THR A 43 28.14 -27.92 20.78
C THR A 43 27.76 -27.03 19.60
N LYS A 44 26.57 -26.44 19.65
CA LYS A 44 26.04 -25.50 18.68
C LYS A 44 25.49 -24.28 19.39
N ARG A 45 25.34 -23.17 18.68
CA ARG A 45 24.75 -21.94 19.26
C ARG A 45 23.29 -22.16 19.67
N SER A 46 22.56 -23.02 18.95
CA SER A 46 21.19 -23.41 19.32
C SER A 46 21.09 -24.00 20.74
N ASP A 47 22.16 -24.61 21.25
CA ASP A 47 22.17 -25.25 22.56
C ASP A 47 22.15 -24.20 23.70
N CYS A 48 22.58 -22.97 23.40
CA CYS A 48 22.53 -21.82 24.32
C CYS A 48 21.17 -21.11 24.34
N GLY A 49 20.11 -21.75 23.83
CA GLY A 49 18.72 -21.28 23.97
C GLY A 49 18.28 -20.20 22.97
N TYR A 50 18.93 -20.09 21.80
CA TYR A 50 18.66 -19.04 20.78
C TYR A 50 18.75 -17.60 21.33
N VAL A 51 19.55 -17.39 22.38
CA VAL A 51 19.76 -16.06 22.95
C VAL A 51 20.68 -15.27 22.00
N PRO A 52 20.29 -14.07 21.53
CA PRO A 52 21.09 -13.33 20.55
C PRO A 52 22.46 -12.88 21.09
N ALA A 53 22.61 -12.72 22.40
CA ALA A 53 23.86 -12.28 23.03
C ALA A 53 24.90 -13.40 23.20
N LEU A 54 24.48 -14.67 23.13
CA LEU A 54 25.33 -15.81 23.46
C LEU A 54 25.73 -16.61 22.20
N ALA A 55 26.99 -17.04 22.20
CA ALA A 55 27.60 -17.93 21.23
C ALA A 55 28.24 -19.12 21.94
N CYS A 56 28.48 -20.21 21.20
CA CYS A 56 29.18 -21.36 21.72
C CYS A 56 30.69 -21.20 21.48
N ILE A 57 31.43 -20.81 22.52
CA ILE A 57 32.87 -20.55 22.47
C ILE A 57 33.56 -21.64 23.29
N GLU A 58 34.46 -22.40 22.65
CA GLU A 58 35.24 -23.47 23.31
C GLU A 58 34.36 -24.50 24.08
N GLY A 59 33.15 -24.75 23.59
CA GLY A 59 32.21 -25.68 24.19
C GLY A 59 31.44 -25.14 25.40
N LYS A 60 31.48 -23.82 25.64
CA LYS A 60 30.68 -23.12 26.65
C LYS A 60 29.87 -21.97 26.04
N CYS A 61 28.69 -21.71 26.60
CA CYS A 61 27.89 -20.54 26.23
C CYS A 61 28.53 -19.27 26.82
N GLU A 62 29.03 -18.38 25.96
CA GLU A 62 29.65 -17.11 26.33
C GLU A 62 29.12 -15.96 25.45
N TYR A 63 29.36 -14.71 25.86
CA TYR A 63 29.05 -13.55 25.03
C TYR A 63 29.89 -13.56 23.74
N CYS A 64 29.24 -13.37 22.59
CA CYS A 64 29.93 -13.40 21.28
C CYS A 64 30.90 -12.20 21.19
N ARG A 65 32.09 -12.37 20.58
CA ARG A 65 33.12 -11.31 20.55
C ARG A 65 33.21 -10.69 19.14
N PRO A 66 33.35 -9.35 19.00
CA PRO A 66 33.33 -8.67 17.69
C PRO A 66 34.50 -9.04 16.76
N ALA A 67 35.62 -9.51 17.31
CA ALA A 67 36.80 -9.89 16.52
C ALA A 67 36.74 -11.32 15.96
N ALA A 68 35.76 -12.15 16.35
CA ALA A 68 35.72 -13.57 16.02
C ALA A 68 34.35 -13.98 15.43
N HIS A 69 34.37 -14.95 14.51
CA HIS A 69 33.18 -15.48 13.83
C HIS A 69 32.39 -16.47 14.71
N ASP A 70 32.20 -16.14 15.98
CA ASP A 70 31.69 -17.06 17.02
C ASP A 70 30.18 -17.29 16.92
N CYS A 71 29.48 -16.40 16.22
CA CYS A 71 28.03 -16.38 16.16
C CYS A 71 27.43 -17.43 15.17
N ASN A 72 28.26 -18.32 14.58
CA ASN A 72 27.91 -19.28 13.53
C ASN A 72 27.71 -20.71 14.05
N ASP A 73 26.72 -21.43 13.53
CA ASP A 73 26.46 -22.83 13.90
C ASP A 73 27.39 -23.85 13.21
N HIS A 74 27.97 -23.47 12.07
CA HIS A 74 28.82 -24.32 11.25
C HIS A 74 30.11 -23.59 10.81
N PRO A 75 31.26 -24.29 10.76
CA PRO A 75 32.50 -23.70 10.27
C PRO A 75 32.35 -23.33 8.78
N GLY A 76 32.43 -22.03 8.47
CA GLY A 76 32.25 -21.46 7.13
C GLY A 76 30.90 -20.78 6.90
N ASP A 77 29.97 -20.84 7.85
CA ASP A 77 28.83 -19.93 7.85
C ASP A 77 29.31 -18.53 8.26
N VAL A 78 28.81 -17.50 7.58
CA VAL A 78 29.14 -16.09 7.83
C VAL A 78 27.86 -15.25 7.86
N GLY A 79 26.71 -15.90 8.08
CA GLY A 79 25.41 -15.23 8.13
C GLY A 79 25.25 -14.25 9.30
N TYR A 80 25.97 -14.49 10.40
CA TYR A 80 25.89 -13.68 11.62
C TYR A 80 27.26 -13.10 12.01
N ILE A 81 27.25 -11.86 12.47
CA ILE A 81 28.41 -11.13 12.97
C ILE A 81 28.07 -10.60 14.37
N CYS A 82 29.07 -10.52 15.25
CA CYS A 82 28.86 -9.93 16.55
C CYS A 82 28.96 -8.41 16.52
N GLN A 83 27.97 -7.72 17.05
CA GLN A 83 27.97 -6.26 17.15
C GLN A 83 27.69 -5.82 18.59
N ILE A 84 28.57 -4.96 19.11
CA ILE A 84 28.41 -4.34 20.43
C ILE A 84 27.19 -3.42 20.39
N VAL A 85 26.33 -3.51 21.41
CA VAL A 85 25.19 -2.61 21.56
C VAL A 85 25.51 -1.59 22.63
N GLU A 86 25.53 -0.33 22.23
CA GLU A 86 25.67 0.80 23.12
C GLU A 86 24.27 1.27 23.55
N VAL A 87 24.10 1.49 24.86
CA VAL A 87 22.86 1.96 25.46
C VAL A 87 23.07 3.39 25.91
N PHE A 88 22.08 4.26 25.67
CA PHE A 88 22.15 5.65 26.12
C PHE A 88 22.01 5.72 27.63
N ASN A 89 23.04 6.20 28.32
CA ASN A 89 23.02 6.35 29.77
C ASN A 89 22.48 7.76 30.13
N GLU A 90 21.28 7.82 30.71
CA GLU A 90 20.63 9.09 31.10
C GLU A 90 21.43 9.88 32.16
N SER A 91 22.34 9.22 32.89
CA SER A 91 23.13 9.86 33.95
C SER A 91 24.44 10.51 33.44
N THR A 92 25.07 9.93 32.42
CA THR A 92 26.32 10.44 31.84
C THR A 92 26.09 11.21 30.54
N GLY A 93 24.94 11.02 29.89
CA GLY A 93 24.62 11.64 28.60
C GLY A 93 25.42 11.06 27.43
N GLU A 94 26.15 9.97 27.65
CA GLU A 94 26.97 9.27 26.67
C GLU A 94 26.39 7.88 26.35
N MET A 95 26.74 7.35 25.19
CA MET A 95 26.41 5.99 24.78
C MET A 95 27.43 5.05 25.39
N GLU A 96 27.00 4.14 26.26
CA GLU A 96 27.89 3.20 26.96
C GLU A 96 27.53 1.75 26.58
N ALA A 97 28.54 0.92 26.32
CA ALA A 97 28.33 -0.50 26.08
C ALA A 97 27.90 -1.20 27.38
N GLN A 98 26.83 -2.00 27.31
CA GLN A 98 26.38 -2.77 28.45
C GLN A 98 27.44 -3.84 28.79
N GLN A 99 27.80 -3.99 30.06
CA GLN A 99 28.81 -4.98 30.48
C GLN A 99 28.17 -6.28 30.95
N GLY A 100 28.73 -7.41 30.54
CA GLY A 100 28.37 -8.75 31.00
C GLY A 100 29.56 -9.49 31.61
N LEU A 101 29.30 -10.51 32.41
CA LEU A 101 30.31 -11.41 33.00
C LEU A 101 30.52 -12.65 32.14
N THR A 102 31.78 -13.04 31.90
CA THR A 102 32.12 -14.33 31.29
C THR A 102 32.03 -15.48 32.29
N SER A 103 32.15 -16.72 31.81
CA SER A 103 32.22 -17.91 32.67
C SER A 103 33.44 -17.92 33.62
N ALA A 104 34.47 -17.13 33.30
CA ALA A 104 35.67 -16.93 34.11
C ALA A 104 35.55 -15.77 35.11
N GLY A 105 34.47 -14.97 35.04
CA GLY A 105 34.26 -13.79 35.88
C GLY A 105 34.87 -12.49 35.34
N ASP A 106 35.34 -12.49 34.09
CA ASP A 106 35.85 -11.28 33.42
C ASP A 106 34.69 -10.43 32.92
N THR A 107 34.84 -9.11 32.95
CA THR A 107 33.88 -8.17 32.37
C THR A 107 34.13 -8.03 30.86
N VAL A 108 33.09 -8.26 30.07
CA VAL A 108 33.11 -8.11 28.62
C VAL A 108 31.97 -7.21 28.17
N GLU A 109 32.19 -6.46 27.10
CA GLU A 109 31.13 -5.69 26.45
C GLU A 109 30.12 -6.66 25.84
N ALA A 110 28.85 -6.53 26.24
CA ALA A 110 27.77 -7.35 25.72
C ALA A 110 27.57 -7.03 24.24
N ALA A 111 27.84 -8.02 23.41
CA ALA A 111 27.62 -7.96 21.97
C ALA A 111 26.57 -8.98 21.56
N TYR A 112 25.82 -8.62 20.51
CA TYR A 112 24.70 -9.39 20.01
C TYR A 112 25.05 -9.90 18.62
N CYS A 113 24.70 -11.16 18.38
CA CYS A 113 24.79 -11.80 17.08
C CYS A 113 23.72 -11.20 16.17
N VAL A 114 24.11 -10.28 15.31
CA VAL A 114 23.25 -9.66 14.29
C VAL A 114 23.53 -10.26 12.93
N GLU A 115 22.56 -10.18 12.02
CA GLU A 115 22.78 -10.58 10.64
C GLU A 115 23.89 -9.72 10.00
N LYS A 116 24.70 -10.33 9.14
CA LYS A 116 25.76 -9.60 8.44
C LYS A 116 25.22 -8.44 7.59
N ASN A 117 26.09 -7.48 7.32
CA ASN A 117 25.80 -6.42 6.36
C ASN A 117 25.64 -6.98 4.94
N LEU A 118 24.80 -6.32 4.13
CA LEU A 118 24.42 -6.78 2.79
C LEU A 118 25.61 -6.97 1.82
N PHE A 119 26.71 -6.23 2.02
CA PHE A 119 27.84 -6.19 1.08
C PHE A 119 29.11 -6.90 1.57
N SER A 120 29.20 -7.30 2.85
CA SER A 120 30.44 -7.83 3.42
C SER A 120 30.19 -8.91 4.49
N PRO A 121 30.73 -10.13 4.33
CA PRO A 121 31.24 -10.76 3.10
C PRO A 121 30.09 -11.19 2.16
N PHE A 122 30.21 -10.88 0.87
CA PHE A 122 29.24 -11.32 -0.15
C PHE A 122 29.46 -12.80 -0.49
N THR A 123 28.52 -13.65 -0.10
CA THR A 123 28.60 -15.11 -0.30
C THR A 123 27.80 -15.57 -1.52
N TYR A 124 28.00 -16.82 -1.93
CA TYR A 124 27.20 -17.43 -2.99
C TYR A 124 25.69 -17.45 -2.66
N ASN A 125 25.34 -17.60 -1.38
CA ASN A 125 23.95 -17.54 -0.93
C ASN A 125 23.34 -16.15 -1.16
N ASP A 126 24.12 -15.07 -1.01
CA ASP A 126 23.65 -13.70 -1.31
C ASP A 126 23.48 -13.49 -2.82
N LEU A 127 24.40 -14.03 -3.64
CA LEU A 127 24.27 -13.99 -5.09
C LEU A 127 23.02 -14.74 -5.57
N LEU A 128 22.78 -15.93 -5.04
CA LEU A 128 21.58 -16.69 -5.36
C LEU A 128 20.31 -15.93 -4.93
N THR A 129 20.33 -15.37 -3.72
CA THR A 129 19.20 -14.59 -3.17
C THR A 129 18.92 -13.34 -4.00
N THR A 130 19.93 -12.63 -4.47
CA THR A 130 19.77 -11.46 -5.35
C THR A 130 19.22 -11.84 -6.73
N LEU A 131 19.65 -12.96 -7.32
CA LEU A 131 19.08 -13.49 -8.57
C LEU A 131 17.60 -13.90 -8.43
N ILE A 132 17.26 -14.55 -7.31
CA ILE A 132 15.87 -14.91 -6.99
C ILE A 132 15.03 -13.63 -6.80
N ALA A 133 15.54 -12.64 -6.07
CA ALA A 133 14.86 -11.38 -5.85
C ALA A 133 14.63 -10.60 -7.15
N PHE A 134 15.64 -10.58 -8.03
CA PHE A 134 15.52 -10.00 -9.38
C PHE A 134 14.41 -10.69 -10.17
N SER A 135 14.40 -12.03 -10.19
CA SER A 135 13.40 -12.82 -10.91
C SER A 135 11.99 -12.61 -10.35
N CYS A 136 11.82 -12.61 -9.03
CA CYS A 136 10.55 -12.32 -8.36
C CYS A 136 10.05 -10.90 -8.67
N THR A 137 10.96 -9.93 -8.72
CA THR A 137 10.63 -8.53 -9.04
C THR A 137 10.23 -8.38 -10.50
N ALA A 138 10.94 -9.04 -11.43
CA ALA A 138 10.61 -9.03 -12.85
C ALA A 138 9.22 -9.64 -13.13
N LEU A 139 8.91 -10.78 -12.50
CA LEU A 139 7.58 -11.41 -12.59
C LEU A 139 6.50 -10.52 -11.95
N GLY A 140 6.79 -9.94 -10.78
CA GLY A 140 5.87 -9.04 -10.07
C GLY A 140 5.59 -7.72 -10.77
N ALA A 141 6.56 -7.22 -11.54
CA ALA A 141 6.45 -6.04 -12.39
C ALA A 141 5.42 -6.27 -13.51
N GLY A 142 5.47 -7.41 -14.21
CA GLY A 142 4.46 -7.77 -15.22
C GLY A 142 3.03 -7.80 -14.68
N GLY A 143 2.85 -8.22 -13.43
CA GLY A 143 1.56 -8.26 -12.74
C GLY A 143 1.09 -6.91 -12.15
N GLY A 144 1.94 -5.88 -12.10
CA GLY A 144 1.59 -4.61 -11.43
C GLY A 144 1.47 -4.72 -9.90
N ILE A 145 2.06 -5.77 -9.33
CA ILE A 145 1.98 -6.11 -7.90
C ILE A 145 3.25 -5.67 -7.15
N GLY A 146 4.35 -5.45 -7.87
CA GLY A 146 5.62 -4.97 -7.31
C GLY A 146 6.46 -6.03 -6.60
N GLY A 147 6.18 -7.33 -6.81
CA GLY A 147 7.03 -8.45 -6.35
C GLY A 147 7.04 -8.73 -4.85
N GLY A 148 6.57 -7.80 -4.01
CA GLY A 148 6.72 -7.85 -2.55
C GLY A 148 6.16 -9.09 -1.85
N GLY A 149 5.17 -9.75 -2.43
CA GLY A 149 4.55 -10.94 -1.82
C GLY A 149 5.42 -12.18 -1.91
N LEU A 150 6.35 -12.20 -2.88
CA LEU A 150 7.31 -13.27 -3.07
C LEU A 150 8.65 -12.94 -2.42
N LEU A 151 9.02 -11.66 -2.34
CA LEU A 151 10.32 -11.23 -1.81
C LEU A 151 10.51 -11.61 -0.33
N VAL A 152 9.52 -11.34 0.53
CA VAL A 152 9.65 -11.64 1.96
C VAL A 152 9.80 -13.15 2.22
N PRO A 153 8.94 -14.04 1.69
CA PRO A 153 9.15 -15.49 1.83
C PRO A 153 10.48 -15.98 1.27
N MET A 154 10.95 -15.41 0.16
CA MET A 154 12.23 -15.81 -0.45
C MET A 154 13.43 -15.39 0.40
N TYR A 155 13.41 -14.20 1.00
CA TYR A 155 14.44 -13.78 1.95
C TYR A 155 14.45 -14.64 3.21
N ILE A 156 13.27 -15.03 3.71
CA ILE A 156 13.18 -15.97 4.84
C ILE A 156 13.73 -17.34 4.46
N PHE A 157 13.44 -17.84 3.25
CA PHE A 157 13.99 -19.10 2.76
C PHE A 157 15.52 -19.06 2.58
N ALA A 158 16.08 -17.88 2.29
CA ALA A 158 17.51 -17.64 2.26
C ALA A 158 18.18 -17.58 3.66
N GLY A 159 17.39 -17.70 4.74
CA GLY A 159 17.88 -17.76 6.12
C GLY A 159 17.78 -16.44 6.90
N LEU A 160 17.18 -15.38 6.33
CA LEU A 160 16.99 -14.11 7.03
C LEU A 160 15.79 -14.16 7.98
N ASN A 161 15.92 -13.52 9.13
CA ASN A 161 14.82 -13.34 10.05
C ASN A 161 13.76 -12.41 9.45
N PRO A 162 12.46 -12.63 9.73
CA PRO A 162 11.38 -11.78 9.21
C PRO A 162 11.57 -10.29 9.48
N LYS A 163 12.16 -9.93 10.64
CA LYS A 163 12.44 -8.54 11.03
C LYS A 163 13.48 -7.84 10.16
N HIS A 164 14.40 -8.58 9.52
CA HIS A 164 15.37 -8.04 8.58
C HIS A 164 14.90 -8.20 7.12
N ALA A 165 14.24 -9.31 6.81
CA ALA A 165 13.67 -9.58 5.48
C ALA A 165 12.61 -8.54 5.07
N ILE A 166 11.79 -8.07 6.01
CA ILE A 166 10.72 -7.11 5.74
C ILE A 166 11.26 -5.73 5.29
N PRO A 167 12.15 -5.06 6.05
CA PRO A 167 12.79 -3.82 5.61
C PRO A 167 13.50 -3.96 4.26
N LEU A 168 14.27 -5.05 4.07
CA LEU A 168 14.96 -5.33 2.80
C LEU A 168 13.98 -5.48 1.63
N SER A 169 12.84 -6.11 1.84
CA SER A 169 11.77 -6.18 0.82
C SER A 169 11.20 -4.80 0.48
N LYS A 170 11.07 -3.88 1.44
CA LYS A 170 10.57 -2.53 1.16
C LYS A 170 11.52 -1.75 0.26
N VAL A 171 12.83 -1.82 0.52
CA VAL A 171 13.85 -1.17 -0.31
C VAL A 171 13.81 -1.69 -1.74
N THR A 172 13.73 -3.01 -1.93
CA THR A 172 13.68 -3.61 -3.28
C THR A 172 12.39 -3.30 -4.01
N ILE A 173 11.24 -3.33 -3.31
CA ILE A 173 9.95 -2.91 -3.87
C ILE A 173 9.98 -1.43 -4.28
N PHE A 174 10.60 -0.56 -3.48
CA PHE A 174 10.74 0.86 -3.80
C PHE A 174 11.52 1.08 -5.10
N GLY A 175 12.68 0.42 -5.26
CA GLY A 175 13.46 0.48 -6.51
C GLY A 175 12.66 0.00 -7.73
N SER A 176 11.91 -1.09 -7.59
CA SER A 176 11.01 -1.60 -8.64
C SER A 176 9.90 -0.62 -9.00
N ALA A 177 9.30 0.04 -8.01
CA ALA A 177 8.25 1.05 -8.22
C ALA A 177 8.78 2.28 -8.96
N VAL A 178 10.00 2.75 -8.66
CA VAL A 178 10.67 3.83 -9.40
C VAL A 178 10.85 3.46 -10.86
N ALA A 179 11.35 2.26 -11.15
CA ALA A 179 11.54 1.77 -12.52
C ALA A 179 10.20 1.66 -13.28
N MET A 180 9.18 1.08 -12.63
CA MET A 180 7.85 0.90 -13.22
C MET A 180 7.13 2.24 -13.46
N TYR A 181 7.25 3.18 -12.54
CA TYR A 181 6.73 4.53 -12.72
C TYR A 181 7.40 5.22 -13.92
N SER A 182 8.74 5.13 -14.02
CA SER A 182 9.50 5.73 -15.12
C SER A 182 9.04 5.24 -16.49
N VAL A 183 8.73 3.94 -16.62
CA VAL A 183 8.20 3.34 -17.86
C VAL A 183 6.74 3.75 -18.12
N ASN A 184 5.89 3.77 -17.09
CA ASN A 184 4.46 4.06 -17.24
C ASN A 184 4.14 5.56 -17.34
N PHE A 185 5.03 6.45 -16.90
CA PHE A 185 4.81 7.90 -16.88
C PHE A 185 4.50 8.46 -18.28
N ARG A 186 5.11 7.89 -19.33
CA ARG A 186 4.90 8.30 -20.72
C ARG A 186 3.76 7.55 -21.42
N ARG A 187 3.12 6.58 -20.76
CA ARG A 187 2.03 5.79 -21.35
C ARG A 187 0.69 6.49 -21.19
N LYS A 188 -0.15 6.31 -22.20
CA LYS A 188 -1.49 6.91 -22.30
C LYS A 188 -2.58 5.89 -22.03
N HIS A 189 -3.77 6.37 -21.69
CA HIS A 189 -4.92 5.52 -21.41
C HIS A 189 -5.34 4.73 -22.68
N PRO A 190 -5.62 3.41 -22.57
CA PRO A 190 -5.88 2.55 -23.74
C PRO A 190 -7.14 2.95 -24.53
N LEU A 191 -8.16 3.47 -23.85
CA LEU A 191 -9.40 3.93 -24.49
C LEU A 191 -9.39 5.43 -24.85
N ASN A 192 -8.43 6.21 -24.35
CA ASN A 192 -8.39 7.66 -24.58
C ASN A 192 -6.95 8.20 -24.60
N SER A 193 -6.43 8.49 -25.80
CA SER A 193 -5.05 8.95 -26.00
C SER A 193 -4.72 10.33 -25.39
N LYS A 194 -5.74 11.10 -24.96
CA LYS A 194 -5.51 12.40 -24.28
C LYS A 194 -5.21 12.24 -22.78
N ARG A 195 -5.63 11.15 -22.15
CA ARG A 195 -5.48 10.94 -20.69
C ARG A 195 -4.22 10.12 -20.37
N PRO A 196 -3.55 10.38 -19.23
CA PRO A 196 -2.46 9.53 -18.75
C PRO A 196 -2.98 8.14 -18.35
N LEU A 197 -2.08 7.15 -18.30
CA LEU A 197 -2.43 5.78 -17.87
C LEU A 197 -2.71 5.68 -16.35
N ILE A 198 -2.11 6.56 -15.55
CA ILE A 198 -2.24 6.58 -14.08
C ILE A 198 -3.49 7.38 -13.69
N ASP A 199 -4.37 6.79 -12.88
CA ASP A 199 -5.53 7.48 -12.32
C ASP A 199 -5.18 8.14 -10.98
N PHE A 200 -4.86 9.44 -11.03
CA PHE A 200 -4.49 10.21 -9.84
C PHE A 200 -5.64 10.43 -8.85
N GLY A 201 -6.90 10.27 -9.27
CA GLY A 201 -8.05 10.32 -8.35
C GLY A 201 -8.04 9.13 -7.40
N LEU A 202 -7.79 7.93 -7.94
CA LEU A 202 -7.59 6.72 -7.12
C LEU A 202 -6.38 6.84 -6.19
N VAL A 203 -5.27 7.40 -6.67
CA VAL A 203 -4.07 7.60 -5.85
C VAL A 203 -4.37 8.54 -4.68
N GLY A 204 -4.95 9.71 -4.95
CA GLY A 204 -5.25 10.71 -3.92
C GLY A 204 -6.21 10.19 -2.85
N LEU A 205 -7.15 9.31 -3.23
CA LEU A 205 -8.11 8.68 -2.34
C LEU A 205 -7.49 7.56 -1.48
N MET A 206 -6.73 6.67 -2.11
CA MET A 206 -6.31 5.41 -1.48
C MET A 206 -4.97 5.50 -0.76
N GLU A 207 -4.11 6.46 -1.11
CA GLU A 207 -2.73 6.49 -0.61
C GLU A 207 -2.57 7.09 0.79
N PRO A 208 -3.19 8.25 1.13
CA PRO A 208 -3.05 8.83 2.46
C PRO A 208 -3.50 7.89 3.59
N THR A 209 -4.60 7.16 3.42
CA THR A 209 -5.06 6.21 4.46
C THR A 209 -4.24 4.93 4.50
N THR A 210 -3.60 4.54 3.39
CA THR A 210 -2.60 3.46 3.43
C THR A 210 -1.36 3.88 4.21
N LEU A 211 -0.88 5.13 4.06
CA LEU A 211 0.23 5.65 4.85
C LEU A 211 -0.09 5.63 6.36
N VAL A 212 -1.32 6.00 6.73
CA VAL A 212 -1.80 5.87 8.12
C VAL A 212 -1.72 4.41 8.57
N GLY A 213 -2.22 3.48 7.76
CA GLY A 213 -2.15 2.05 8.06
C GLY A 213 -0.72 1.53 8.21
N THR A 214 0.22 1.97 7.35
CA THR A 214 1.61 1.50 7.39
C THR A 214 2.32 1.89 8.67
N VAL A 215 2.04 3.07 9.25
CA VAL A 215 2.64 3.48 10.53
C VAL A 215 2.27 2.50 11.63
N PHE A 216 0.98 2.13 11.73
CA PHE A 216 0.54 1.11 12.68
C PHE A 216 1.10 -0.27 12.35
N GLY A 217 1.19 -0.64 11.07
CA GLY A 217 1.76 -1.91 10.64
C GLY A 217 3.22 -2.08 11.04
N VAL A 218 4.05 -1.05 10.84
CA VAL A 218 5.46 -1.05 11.27
C VAL A 218 5.57 -1.14 12.79
N MET A 219 4.76 -0.39 13.54
CA MET A 219 4.72 -0.52 15.01
C MET A 219 4.38 -1.94 15.46
N LEU A 220 3.39 -2.58 14.82
CA LEU A 220 3.04 -3.97 15.12
C LEU A 220 4.16 -4.95 14.75
N ASN A 221 4.97 -4.67 13.72
CA ASN A 221 6.12 -5.50 13.37
C ASN A 221 7.16 -5.54 14.49
N HIS A 222 7.39 -4.40 15.16
CA HIS A 222 8.29 -4.35 16.31
C HIS A 222 7.73 -5.10 17.52
N ILE A 223 6.42 -5.00 17.76
CA ILE A 223 5.74 -5.60 18.92
C ILE A 223 5.59 -7.13 18.76
N PHE A 224 5.31 -7.61 17.55
CA PHE A 224 4.99 -9.02 17.32
C PHE A 224 6.24 -9.92 17.25
N PRO A 225 6.16 -11.15 17.80
CA PRO A 225 7.23 -12.12 17.67
C PRO A 225 7.33 -12.66 16.23
N ASN A 226 8.52 -13.12 15.84
CA ASN A 226 8.82 -13.56 14.46
C ASN A 226 7.88 -14.67 13.97
N TRP A 227 7.54 -15.64 14.82
CA TRP A 227 6.64 -16.75 14.45
C TRP A 227 5.23 -16.25 14.10
N LEU A 228 4.74 -15.22 14.80
CA LEU A 228 3.42 -14.66 14.56
C LEU A 228 3.40 -13.90 13.22
N ILE A 229 4.44 -13.13 12.94
CA ILE A 229 4.61 -12.43 11.65
C ILE A 229 4.63 -13.45 10.51
N LEU A 230 5.33 -14.57 10.67
CA LEU A 230 5.39 -15.64 9.68
C LEU A 230 4.02 -16.29 9.44
N VAL A 231 3.29 -16.64 10.51
CA VAL A 231 1.93 -17.21 10.39
C VAL A 231 0.98 -16.23 9.69
N LEU A 232 1.03 -14.95 10.06
CA LEU A 232 0.22 -13.89 9.42
C LEU A 232 0.60 -13.70 7.94
N LEU A 233 1.89 -13.78 7.61
CA LEU A 233 2.38 -13.69 6.23
C LEU A 233 1.85 -14.86 5.39
N VAL A 234 2.01 -16.09 5.86
CA VAL A 234 1.59 -17.30 5.14
C VAL A 234 0.07 -17.33 4.96
N THR A 235 -0.70 -17.00 6.00
CA THR A 235 -2.17 -16.99 5.93
C THR A 235 -2.68 -15.92 4.96
N LEU A 236 -2.12 -14.71 5.00
CA LEU A 236 -2.50 -13.64 4.09
C LEU A 236 -2.12 -13.95 2.64
N LEU A 237 -0.89 -14.42 2.39
CA LEU A 237 -0.45 -14.80 1.04
C LEU A 237 -1.28 -15.95 0.47
N SER A 238 -1.63 -16.94 1.29
CA SER A 238 -2.50 -18.04 0.89
C SER A 238 -3.90 -17.54 0.50
N PHE A 239 -4.48 -16.67 1.33
CA PHE A 239 -5.79 -16.07 1.06
C PHE A 239 -5.81 -15.23 -0.22
N ILE A 240 -4.80 -14.35 -0.39
CA ILE A 240 -4.68 -13.50 -1.58
C ILE A 240 -4.46 -14.36 -2.83
N THR A 241 -3.62 -15.39 -2.75
CA THR A 241 -3.36 -16.32 -3.87
C THR A 241 -4.64 -17.04 -4.27
N TYR A 242 -5.39 -17.58 -3.30
CA TYR A 242 -6.67 -18.23 -3.55
C TYR A 242 -7.68 -17.27 -4.22
N LYS A 243 -7.87 -16.08 -3.66
CA LYS A 243 -8.82 -15.08 -4.21
C LYS A 243 -8.40 -14.64 -5.62
N THR A 244 -7.10 -14.44 -5.85
CA THR A 244 -6.55 -14.00 -7.14
C THR A 244 -6.69 -15.10 -8.18
N PHE A 245 -6.45 -16.37 -7.84
CA PHE A 245 -6.63 -17.51 -8.72
C PHE A 245 -8.08 -17.66 -9.18
N LEU A 246 -9.04 -17.60 -8.25
CA LEU A 246 -10.46 -17.65 -8.59
C LEU A 246 -10.90 -16.52 -9.53
N LYS A 247 -10.40 -15.30 -9.28
CA LYS A 247 -10.65 -14.16 -10.17
C LYS A 247 -10.01 -14.33 -11.53
N GLY A 248 -8.75 -14.77 -11.57
CA GLY A 248 -8.00 -15.05 -12.79
C GLY A 248 -8.78 -16.01 -13.69
N LYS A 249 -9.25 -17.13 -13.13
CA LYS A 249 -10.10 -18.10 -13.85
C LYS A 249 -11.37 -17.44 -14.42
N LYS A 250 -12.07 -16.63 -13.62
CA LYS A 250 -13.29 -15.93 -14.06
C LYS A 250 -13.03 -14.91 -15.17
N ILE A 251 -11.87 -14.24 -15.17
CA ILE A 251 -11.48 -13.30 -16.23
C ILE A 251 -11.09 -14.07 -17.50
N GLN A 252 -10.26 -15.11 -17.37
CA GLN A 252 -9.83 -15.96 -18.48
C GLN A 252 -11.02 -16.65 -19.18
N GLU A 253 -12.03 -17.09 -18.43
CA GLU A 253 -13.27 -17.63 -18.99
C GLU A 253 -14.06 -16.59 -19.80
N LYS A 254 -14.03 -15.31 -19.42
CA LYS A 254 -14.68 -14.24 -20.18
C LYS A 254 -13.91 -13.92 -21.47
N GLU A 255 -12.59 -13.82 -21.38
CA GLU A 255 -11.73 -13.55 -22.54
C GLU A 255 -11.78 -14.67 -23.57
N SER A 256 -11.72 -15.93 -23.13
CA SER A 256 -11.82 -17.09 -24.03
C SER A 256 -13.19 -17.15 -24.73
N LYS A 257 -14.30 -16.85 -24.02
CA LYS A 257 -15.63 -16.73 -24.63
C LYS A 257 -15.71 -15.59 -25.64
N LEU A 258 -15.11 -14.44 -25.34
CA LEU A 258 -15.05 -13.29 -26.24
C LEU A 258 -14.25 -13.63 -27.51
N GLN A 259 -13.07 -14.23 -27.37
CA GLN A 259 -12.23 -14.64 -28.49
C GLN A 259 -12.91 -15.69 -29.36
N LEU A 260 -13.54 -16.70 -28.74
CA LEU A 260 -14.28 -17.73 -29.46
C LEU A 260 -15.49 -17.15 -30.21
N ALA A 261 -16.19 -16.16 -29.64
CA ALA A 261 -17.25 -15.44 -30.33
C ALA A 261 -16.71 -14.63 -31.52
N LEU A 262 -15.55 -13.99 -31.37
CA LEU A 262 -14.91 -13.23 -32.45
C LEU A 262 -14.44 -14.16 -33.58
N MET A 263 -13.82 -15.30 -33.26
CA MET A 263 -13.44 -16.33 -34.23
C MET A 263 -14.65 -16.92 -34.98
N LYS A 264 -15.76 -17.18 -34.28
CA LYS A 264 -17.01 -17.63 -34.93
C LYS A 264 -17.57 -16.58 -35.89
N ASN A 265 -17.44 -15.30 -35.54
CA ASN A 265 -17.89 -14.20 -36.41
C ASN A 265 -16.98 -14.03 -37.63
N THR A 266 -15.66 -14.20 -37.50
CA THR A 266 -14.72 -14.13 -38.63
C THR A 266 -14.86 -15.33 -39.56
N LEU A 267 -15.01 -16.55 -39.03
CA LEU A 267 -15.20 -17.77 -39.83
C LEU A 267 -16.56 -17.85 -40.54
N LYS A 268 -17.60 -17.18 -40.04
CA LYS A 268 -18.87 -17.02 -40.76
C LYS A 268 -18.73 -16.11 -42.00
N GLY A 269 -17.66 -15.33 -42.12
CA GLY A 269 -17.26 -14.70 -43.38
C GLY A 269 -16.51 -15.69 -44.25
N GLY A 270 -17.21 -16.40 -45.14
CA GLY A 270 -16.60 -17.43 -46.00
C GLY A 270 -15.55 -16.89 -46.99
N PRO A 271 -14.71 -17.77 -47.60
CA PRO A 271 -13.61 -17.40 -48.49
C PRO A 271 -14.02 -16.74 -49.82
N ASN A 272 -15.32 -16.65 -50.11
CA ASN A 272 -15.87 -15.95 -51.28
C ASN A 272 -16.53 -14.61 -50.89
N GLY A 273 -15.87 -13.83 -50.03
CA GLY A 273 -16.23 -12.44 -49.73
C GLY A 273 -15.82 -11.49 -50.86
N GLY A 274 -16.43 -11.64 -52.04
CA GLY A 274 -16.10 -10.81 -53.21
C GLY A 274 -17.10 -10.85 -54.36
N GLY A 275 -18.36 -11.27 -54.12
CA GLY A 275 -19.39 -11.22 -55.14
C GLY A 275 -20.20 -9.93 -55.05
N ARG A 276 -19.88 -8.90 -55.84
CA ARG A 276 -20.84 -7.86 -56.24
C ARG A 276 -21.94 -8.50 -57.10
N GLY A 277 -22.81 -9.26 -56.46
CA GLY A 277 -23.99 -9.88 -57.05
C GLY A 277 -25.23 -9.26 -56.44
N ARG A 278 -25.91 -8.40 -57.23
CA ARG A 278 -27.20 -7.76 -57.01
C ARG A 278 -28.04 -8.35 -55.86
N LYS A 279 -28.32 -7.54 -54.83
CA LYS A 279 -29.41 -7.79 -53.87
C LYS A 279 -30.18 -6.50 -53.61
N TRP A 280 -31.14 -6.22 -54.49
CA TRP A 280 -32.38 -5.59 -54.04
C TRP A 280 -33.22 -6.68 -53.36
N SER A 281 -32.89 -7.00 -52.11
CA SER A 281 -33.81 -7.68 -51.20
C SER A 281 -33.99 -6.76 -50.00
N ILE A 282 -35.13 -6.07 -49.98
CA ILE A 282 -35.53 -5.10 -48.94
C ILE A 282 -35.61 -5.72 -47.54
N TYR A 283 -35.61 -7.05 -47.42
CA TYR A 283 -35.54 -7.75 -46.15
C TYR A 283 -34.14 -8.33 -45.93
N GLN A 284 -33.31 -7.57 -45.21
CA GLN A 284 -32.11 -8.10 -44.57
C GLN A 284 -32.56 -9.23 -43.63
N ARG A 285 -32.17 -10.48 -43.91
CA ARG A 285 -32.56 -11.67 -43.14
C ARG A 285 -32.22 -11.42 -41.66
N PHE A 286 -33.25 -11.09 -40.85
CA PHE A 286 -33.09 -10.67 -39.46
C PHE A 286 -32.93 -11.94 -38.62
N ASP A 287 -31.68 -12.26 -38.28
CA ASP A 287 -31.37 -13.45 -37.49
C ASP A 287 -31.90 -13.25 -36.06
N VAL A 288 -33.03 -13.89 -35.73
CA VAL A 288 -33.81 -13.65 -34.50
C VAL A 288 -32.96 -13.86 -33.25
N GLU A 289 -32.04 -14.83 -33.27
CA GLU A 289 -31.12 -15.07 -32.17
C GLU A 289 -30.10 -13.93 -31.97
N VAL A 290 -29.63 -13.34 -33.05
CA VAL A 290 -28.67 -12.22 -33.01
C VAL A 290 -29.39 -10.96 -32.53
N ALA A 291 -30.62 -10.75 -32.98
CA ALA A 291 -31.48 -9.67 -32.51
C ALA A 291 -31.81 -9.81 -31.02
N ALA A 292 -32.19 -11.02 -30.57
CA ALA A 292 -32.48 -11.30 -29.17
C ALA A 292 -31.24 -11.09 -28.28
N ARG A 293 -30.05 -11.52 -28.72
CA ARG A 293 -28.79 -11.26 -28.01
C ARG A 293 -28.48 -9.77 -27.91
N ARG A 294 -28.54 -9.04 -29.02
CA ARG A 294 -28.31 -7.57 -29.02
C ARG A 294 -29.34 -6.83 -28.16
N TRP A 295 -30.59 -7.27 -28.19
CA TRP A 295 -31.64 -6.72 -27.35
C TRP A 295 -31.35 -6.97 -25.87
N LEU A 296 -31.00 -8.20 -25.48
CA LEU A 296 -30.61 -8.52 -24.10
C LEU A 296 -29.39 -7.72 -23.63
N GLU A 297 -28.37 -7.56 -24.48
CA GLU A 297 -27.20 -6.72 -24.18
C GLU A 297 -27.59 -5.25 -24.00
N LYS A 298 -28.41 -4.71 -24.91
CA LYS A 298 -28.94 -3.34 -24.81
C LYS A 298 -29.74 -3.15 -23.52
N THR A 299 -30.65 -4.06 -23.20
CA THR A 299 -31.47 -4.02 -21.99
C THR A 299 -30.61 -4.11 -20.72
N ARG A 300 -29.59 -4.97 -20.70
CA ARG A 300 -28.63 -5.06 -19.59
C ARG A 300 -27.82 -3.78 -19.42
N ARG A 301 -27.31 -3.19 -20.51
CA ARG A 301 -26.59 -1.91 -20.48
C ARG A 301 -27.49 -0.78 -19.99
N SER A 302 -28.71 -0.67 -20.51
CA SER A 302 -29.70 0.33 -20.07
C SER A 302 -30.06 0.16 -18.59
N ARG A 303 -30.28 -1.08 -18.12
CA ARG A 303 -30.53 -1.35 -16.69
C ARG A 303 -29.35 -0.93 -15.82
N LYS A 304 -28.12 -1.27 -16.23
CA LYS A 304 -26.90 -0.87 -15.51
C LYS A 304 -26.76 0.66 -15.44
N ALA A 305 -26.98 1.37 -16.56
CA ALA A 305 -26.92 2.83 -16.60
C ALA A 305 -27.98 3.49 -15.71
N ARG A 306 -29.20 2.94 -15.65
CA ARG A 306 -30.25 3.41 -14.73
C ARG A 306 -29.85 3.25 -13.27
N LEU A 307 -29.29 2.09 -12.89
CA LEU A 307 -28.81 1.84 -11.53
C LEU A 307 -27.68 2.81 -11.14
N ILE A 308 -26.72 3.05 -12.03
CA ILE A 308 -25.64 4.03 -11.78
C ILE A 308 -26.23 5.43 -11.55
N ARG A 309 -27.17 5.85 -12.41
CA ARG A 309 -27.81 7.16 -12.30
C ARG A 309 -28.60 7.31 -10.99
N GLU A 310 -29.30 6.26 -10.57
CA GLU A 310 -30.01 6.24 -9.27
C GLU A 310 -29.03 6.33 -8.08
N GLU A 311 -27.87 5.66 -8.15
CA GLU A 311 -26.82 5.77 -7.15
C GLU A 311 -26.22 7.18 -7.09
N ASP A 312 -25.98 7.81 -8.24
CA ASP A 312 -25.46 9.19 -8.33
C ASP A 312 -26.48 10.20 -7.79
N GLU A 313 -27.76 10.05 -8.11
CA GLU A 313 -28.84 10.94 -7.65
C GLU A 313 -28.98 10.89 -6.12
N LYS A 314 -28.97 9.68 -5.55
CA LYS A 314 -28.89 9.47 -4.08
C LYS A 314 -27.63 10.10 -3.47
N ASP A 315 -26.50 10.09 -4.17
CA ASP A 315 -25.29 10.76 -3.70
C ASP A 315 -25.44 12.28 -3.69
N PHE A 316 -26.07 12.85 -4.73
CA PHE A 316 -26.28 14.29 -4.87
C PHE A 316 -27.21 14.87 -3.81
N GLU A 317 -28.21 14.11 -3.36
CA GLU A 317 -29.06 14.48 -2.22
C GLU A 317 -28.26 14.68 -0.93
N SER A 318 -27.14 13.96 -0.78
CA SER A 318 -26.29 14.07 0.41
C SER A 318 -25.25 15.19 0.36
N LEU A 319 -25.08 15.85 -0.79
CA LEU A 319 -24.18 16.98 -0.99
C LEU A 319 -24.94 18.31 -0.77
N PRO A 320 -24.24 19.41 -0.42
CA PRO A 320 -24.89 20.71 -0.32
C PRO A 320 -25.63 21.06 -1.63
N PRO A 321 -26.79 21.72 -1.54
CA PRO A 321 -27.56 22.07 -2.71
C PRO A 321 -26.74 23.00 -3.61
N LEU A 322 -26.87 22.80 -4.93
CA LEU A 322 -26.27 23.73 -5.89
C LEU A 322 -27.02 25.04 -5.76
N ILE A 323 -26.29 26.12 -5.49
CA ILE A 323 -26.84 27.47 -5.60
C ILE A 323 -26.91 27.76 -7.10
N GLU A 324 -28.02 27.37 -7.71
CA GLU A 324 -28.36 27.88 -9.03
C GLU A 324 -28.58 29.38 -8.88
N ARG A 325 -27.74 30.16 -9.58
CA ARG A 325 -27.91 31.61 -9.64
C ARG A 325 -29.22 31.84 -10.41
N LYS A 326 -30.31 32.08 -9.68
CA LYS A 326 -31.58 32.50 -10.29
C LYS A 326 -31.32 33.83 -10.98
N PRO A 327 -31.67 33.98 -12.27
CA PRO A 327 -31.49 35.24 -12.94
C PRO A 327 -32.29 36.31 -12.18
N THR A 328 -31.61 37.39 -11.80
CA THR A 328 -32.22 38.53 -11.09
C THR A 328 -32.76 39.48 -12.16
N SER A 329 -33.81 40.26 -11.87
CA SER A 329 -34.37 41.22 -12.85
C SER A 329 -33.37 42.30 -13.33
N SER A 330 -32.26 42.47 -12.60
CA SER A 330 -31.12 43.32 -12.98
C SER A 330 -30.07 42.59 -13.84
N ASP A 331 -30.23 41.30 -14.11
CA ASP A 331 -29.41 40.64 -15.12
C ASP A 331 -29.74 41.28 -16.47
N PRO A 332 -28.72 41.59 -17.30
CA PRO A 332 -28.93 42.22 -18.61
C PRO A 332 -29.80 41.39 -19.58
N LEU A 333 -30.23 40.19 -19.16
CA LEU A 333 -31.21 39.32 -19.81
C LEU A 333 -32.68 39.75 -19.59
N ILE A 334 -32.96 40.61 -18.60
CA ILE A 334 -34.30 41.18 -18.29
C ILE A 334 -34.26 42.72 -18.43
N GLY A 335 -33.23 43.25 -19.10
CA GLY A 335 -33.12 44.66 -19.46
C GLY A 335 -33.58 44.89 -20.91
N ASP A 336 -34.51 45.81 -21.10
CA ASP A 336 -35.18 46.17 -22.37
C ASP A 336 -34.28 46.86 -23.40
N ASN A 337 -33.02 46.41 -23.60
CA ASN A 337 -32.15 47.00 -24.61
C ASN A 337 -31.40 45.98 -25.46
N ARG A 338 -31.83 45.94 -26.72
CA ARG A 338 -31.33 45.18 -27.85
C ARG A 338 -29.83 45.40 -28.09
N ARG A 339 -28.98 44.53 -27.55
CA ARG A 339 -27.77 44.06 -28.25
C ARG A 339 -27.95 42.59 -28.58
N PHE A 340 -28.53 42.35 -29.75
CA PHE A 340 -28.71 41.00 -30.29
C PHE A 340 -27.38 40.55 -30.91
N GLY A 341 -26.51 39.97 -30.10
CA GLY A 341 -25.20 39.46 -30.51
C GLY A 341 -24.81 38.25 -29.68
N THR A 342 -24.85 37.07 -30.31
CA THR A 342 -24.39 35.75 -29.82
C THR A 342 -24.60 35.50 -28.33
N PHE A 343 -25.81 35.11 -27.96
CA PHE A 343 -26.02 34.46 -26.67
C PHE A 343 -25.28 33.11 -26.69
N PRO A 344 -24.48 32.79 -25.65
CA PRO A 344 -23.99 31.43 -25.49
C PRO A 344 -25.22 30.53 -25.41
N SER A 345 -25.37 29.60 -26.36
CA SER A 345 -26.38 28.56 -26.24
C SER A 345 -26.08 27.74 -24.98
N ASP A 346 -27.09 27.20 -24.31
CA ASP A 346 -26.89 26.20 -23.24
C ASP A 346 -25.96 25.06 -23.70
N ASP A 347 -25.95 24.77 -25.01
CA ASP A 347 -25.06 23.81 -25.64
C ASP A 347 -23.61 24.31 -25.75
N ASP A 348 -23.39 25.60 -25.99
CA ASP A 348 -22.06 26.21 -25.99
C ASP A 348 -21.45 26.19 -24.59
N GLU A 349 -22.26 26.46 -23.56
CA GLU A 349 -21.81 26.43 -22.16
C GLU A 349 -21.47 25.00 -21.71
N LYS A 350 -22.31 24.01 -22.06
CA LYS A 350 -22.00 22.59 -21.83
C LYS A 350 -20.73 22.15 -22.56
N THR A 351 -20.56 22.58 -23.81
CA THR A 351 -19.38 22.24 -24.62
C THR A 351 -18.11 22.88 -24.05
N GLN A 352 -18.18 24.13 -23.57
CA GLN A 352 -17.08 24.76 -22.84
C GLN A 352 -16.75 24.01 -21.54
N ARG A 353 -17.77 23.62 -20.76
CA ARG A 353 -17.57 22.81 -19.55
C ARG A 353 -16.92 21.47 -19.89
N HIS A 354 -17.35 20.78 -20.94
CA HIS A 354 -16.70 19.54 -21.43
C HIS A 354 -15.23 19.75 -21.79
N GLY A 355 -14.94 20.79 -22.57
CA GLY A 355 -13.58 21.13 -22.96
C GLY A 355 -12.68 21.42 -21.76
N SER A 356 -13.23 22.06 -20.71
CA SER A 356 -12.49 22.29 -19.46
C SER A 356 -12.18 20.99 -18.69
N ILE A 357 -13.13 20.04 -18.64
CA ILE A 357 -12.95 18.74 -17.99
C ILE A 357 -11.92 17.91 -18.76
N GLU A 358 -12.02 17.85 -20.10
CA GLU A 358 -11.05 17.12 -20.92
C GLU A 358 -9.64 17.67 -20.76
N ARG A 359 -9.45 18.99 -20.75
CA ARG A 359 -8.13 19.60 -20.50
C ARG A 359 -7.62 19.24 -19.11
N ARG A 360 -8.49 19.21 -18.10
CA ARG A 360 -8.13 18.82 -16.73
C ARG A 360 -7.66 17.37 -16.65
N ASP A 361 -8.41 16.47 -17.27
CA ASP A 361 -8.16 15.02 -17.31
C ASP A 361 -6.97 14.66 -18.23
N ALA A 362 -6.60 15.53 -19.17
CA ALA A 362 -5.43 15.37 -20.04
C ALA A 362 -4.10 15.79 -19.39
N ARG A 363 -4.12 16.44 -18.22
CA ARG A 363 -2.90 16.81 -17.51
C ARG A 363 -2.18 15.56 -17.04
N VAL A 364 -0.92 15.40 -17.46
CA VAL A 364 -0.07 14.26 -17.10
C VAL A 364 0.23 14.23 -15.59
N LEU A 365 0.38 15.41 -14.97
CA LEU A 365 0.63 15.57 -13.54
C LEU A 365 -0.37 16.57 -12.95
N PRO A 366 -1.54 16.12 -12.45
CA PRO A 366 -2.49 16.99 -11.78
C PRO A 366 -1.99 17.33 -10.37
N LEU A 367 -1.36 18.50 -10.21
CA LEU A 367 -0.85 19.01 -8.94
C LEU A 367 -1.90 19.01 -7.81
N GLU A 368 -3.18 19.10 -8.16
CA GLU A 368 -4.31 19.06 -7.22
C GLU A 368 -4.36 17.78 -6.37
N PHE A 369 -3.93 16.63 -6.92
CA PHE A 369 -3.90 15.36 -6.20
C PHE A 369 -2.49 15.02 -5.70
N ILE A 370 -1.46 15.47 -6.42
CA ILE A 370 -0.06 15.19 -6.08
C ILE A 370 0.40 16.02 -4.88
N TRP A 371 -0.01 17.29 -4.78
CA TRP A 371 0.42 18.14 -3.67
C TRP A 371 -0.03 17.60 -2.30
N PRO A 372 -1.32 17.27 -2.07
CA PRO A 372 -1.74 16.63 -0.82
C PRO A 372 -1.03 15.31 -0.52
N LEU A 373 -0.73 14.53 -1.58
CA LEU A 373 0.01 13.28 -1.46
C LEU A 373 1.45 13.51 -0.99
N VAL A 374 2.19 14.41 -1.64
CA VAL A 374 3.57 14.76 -1.24
C VAL A 374 3.59 15.33 0.18
N VAL A 375 2.62 16.16 0.55
CA VAL A 375 2.46 16.67 1.92
C VAL A 375 2.23 15.52 2.91
N SER A 376 1.32 14.58 2.62
CA SER A 376 1.10 13.42 3.49
C SER A 376 2.36 12.56 3.67
N TRP A 377 3.13 12.36 2.59
CA TRP A 377 4.39 11.63 2.64
C TRP A 377 5.46 12.38 3.46
N LEU A 378 5.62 13.69 3.27
CA LEU A 378 6.54 14.52 4.05
C LEU A 378 6.18 14.53 5.54
N ILE A 379 4.89 14.62 5.87
CA ILE A 379 4.42 14.55 7.25
C ILE A 379 4.87 13.24 7.91
N ILE A 380 4.67 12.11 7.24
CA ILE A 380 5.08 10.80 7.76
C ILE A 380 6.60 10.66 7.81
N LEU A 381 7.32 11.19 6.81
CA LEU A 381 8.78 11.20 6.80
C LEU A 381 9.33 11.98 8.00
N VAL A 382 8.85 13.20 8.21
CA VAL A 382 9.23 14.02 9.37
C VAL A 382 8.88 13.30 10.66
N GLN A 383 7.66 12.73 10.76
CA GLN A 383 7.27 11.93 11.92
C GLN A 383 8.23 10.76 12.18
N ALA A 384 8.66 10.04 11.15
CA ALA A 384 9.58 8.91 11.29
C ALA A 384 10.94 9.38 11.85
N PHE A 385 11.49 10.47 11.34
CA PHE A 385 12.74 11.06 11.86
C PHE A 385 12.60 11.55 13.31
N LEU A 386 11.49 12.19 13.66
CA LEU A 386 11.25 12.70 15.00
C LEU A 386 11.04 11.57 16.02
N ARG A 387 10.39 10.46 15.60
CA ARG A 387 10.09 9.31 16.46
C ARG A 387 11.28 8.37 16.66
N GLY A 388 12.18 8.26 15.69
CA GLY A 388 13.27 7.28 15.70
C GLY A 388 12.81 5.87 15.24
N GLY A 389 13.79 5.03 14.90
CA GLY A 389 13.62 3.67 14.33
C GLY A 389 14.34 2.58 15.13
N HIS A 390 14.47 1.36 14.57
CA HIS A 390 15.02 0.19 15.28
C HIS A 390 16.53 0.30 15.63
N GLY A 391 17.23 1.30 15.11
CA GLY A 391 18.67 1.49 15.36
C GLY A 391 19.14 2.94 15.32
N ALA A 392 18.21 3.91 15.30
CA ALA A 392 18.55 5.33 15.33
C ALA A 392 17.80 6.02 16.47
N PRO A 393 18.50 6.73 17.37
CA PRO A 393 17.84 7.46 18.45
C PRO A 393 16.86 8.48 17.86
N SER A 394 15.77 8.74 18.58
CA SER A 394 14.81 9.77 18.20
C SER A 394 15.51 11.13 18.18
N ALA A 395 15.30 11.94 17.13
CA ALA A 395 15.98 13.22 17.00
C ALA A 395 15.68 14.20 18.15
N ILE A 396 14.54 14.01 18.83
CA ILE A 396 14.11 14.81 20.00
C ILE A 396 14.42 14.09 21.33
N GLY A 397 14.97 12.87 21.33
CA GLY A 397 15.24 12.11 22.55
C GLY A 397 13.98 11.75 23.33
N VAL A 398 12.87 11.50 22.63
CA VAL A 398 11.60 11.11 23.27
C VAL A 398 11.68 9.65 23.69
N THR A 399 11.42 9.39 24.97
CA THR A 399 11.36 8.04 25.53
C THR A 399 10.11 7.29 25.06
N CYS A 400 10.26 5.97 24.89
CA CYS A 400 9.16 5.07 24.57
C CYS A 400 8.07 5.14 25.65
N ASP A 401 6.80 5.16 25.23
CA ASP A 401 5.60 5.24 26.10
C ASP A 401 5.37 6.57 26.84
N SER A 402 6.07 7.65 26.47
CA SER A 402 5.74 9.00 26.94
C SER A 402 4.46 9.56 26.30
N LYS A 403 3.76 10.47 27.00
CA LYS A 403 2.64 11.25 26.41
C LYS A 403 3.07 11.96 25.12
N ASN A 404 4.31 12.45 25.09
CA ASN A 404 4.87 13.14 23.91
C ASN A 404 5.06 12.19 22.72
N TYR A 405 5.39 10.92 22.96
CA TYR A 405 5.51 9.89 21.92
C TYR A 405 4.17 9.63 21.23
N TRP A 406 3.09 9.50 22.02
CA TRP A 406 1.75 9.26 21.49
C TRP A 406 1.18 10.49 20.78
N VAL A 407 1.45 11.70 21.27
CA VAL A 407 1.08 12.94 20.57
C VAL A 407 1.80 13.04 19.22
N LEU A 408 3.11 12.81 19.21
CA LEU A 408 3.92 12.79 17.98
C LEU A 408 3.45 11.71 17.00
N THR A 409 2.91 10.60 17.51
CA THR A 409 2.40 9.51 16.67
C THR A 409 0.99 9.79 16.14
N LEU A 410 0.06 10.27 16.97
CA LEU A 410 -1.35 10.44 16.59
C LEU A 410 -1.63 11.75 15.84
N MET A 411 -0.94 12.85 16.17
CA MET A 411 -1.19 14.15 15.56
C MET A 411 -1.02 14.13 14.03
N PRO A 412 0.10 13.64 13.47
CA PRO A 412 0.25 13.48 12.01
C PRO A 412 -0.85 12.63 11.36
N LEU A 413 -1.27 11.54 12.02
CA LEU A 413 -2.29 10.64 11.50
C LEU A 413 -3.65 11.33 11.40
N THR A 414 -4.01 12.18 12.36
CA THR A 414 -5.24 12.98 12.29
C THR A 414 -5.22 13.98 11.12
N VAL A 415 -4.05 14.57 10.83
CA VAL A 415 -3.87 15.46 9.68
C VAL A 415 -4.03 14.68 8.37
N LEU A 416 -3.45 13.49 8.24
CA LEU A 416 -3.61 12.63 7.07
C LEU A 416 -5.07 12.23 6.84
N LEU A 417 -5.80 11.89 7.92
CA LEU A 417 -7.24 11.62 7.83
C LEU A 417 -8.01 12.86 7.37
N GLY A 418 -7.68 14.05 7.86
CA GLY A 418 -8.27 15.32 7.40
C GLY A 418 -8.01 15.59 5.92
N ILE A 419 -6.77 15.36 5.45
CA ILE A 419 -6.40 15.48 4.03
C ILE A 419 -7.19 14.48 3.18
N SER A 420 -7.32 13.22 3.63
CA SER A 420 -8.11 12.20 2.94
C SER A 420 -9.56 12.65 2.81
N LEU A 421 -10.22 13.05 3.90
CA LEU A 421 -11.61 13.50 3.90
C LEU A 421 -11.83 14.74 3.00
N TYR A 422 -10.84 15.61 2.91
CA TYR A 422 -10.87 16.74 1.99
C TYR A 422 -10.83 16.29 0.52
N ILE A 423 -9.92 15.38 0.18
CA ILE A 423 -9.80 14.80 -1.17
C ILE A 423 -11.09 14.06 -1.52
N ASP A 424 -11.61 13.24 -0.62
CA ASP A 424 -12.88 12.52 -0.71
C ASP A 424 -14.04 13.44 -1.11
N HIS A 425 -14.19 14.54 -0.36
CA HIS A 425 -15.22 15.53 -0.64
C HIS A 425 -15.02 16.20 -2.01
N ARG A 426 -13.77 16.53 -2.36
CA ARG A 426 -13.42 17.12 -3.66
C ARG A 426 -13.72 16.19 -4.83
N LEU A 427 -13.40 14.90 -4.74
CA LEU A 427 -13.69 13.91 -5.79
C LEU A 427 -15.21 13.77 -6.01
N ARG A 428 -16.01 13.77 -4.94
CA ARG A 428 -17.48 13.69 -5.04
C ARG A 428 -18.07 14.91 -5.75
N LEU A 429 -17.60 16.11 -5.41
CA LEU A 429 -18.01 17.34 -6.09
C LEU A 429 -17.63 17.32 -7.58
N MET A 430 -16.42 16.85 -7.90
CA MET A 430 -15.98 16.70 -9.29
C MET A 430 -16.81 15.67 -10.05
N ASN A 431 -17.19 14.56 -9.40
CA ASN A 431 -18.07 13.56 -10.00
C ASN A 431 -19.45 14.14 -10.34
N ARG A 432 -20.06 14.87 -9.39
CA ARG A 432 -21.34 15.56 -9.63
C ARG A 432 -21.25 16.50 -10.82
N PHE A 433 -20.18 17.28 -10.93
CA PHE A 433 -19.96 18.15 -12.08
C PHE A 433 -19.83 17.38 -13.40
N LYS A 434 -19.09 16.26 -13.42
CA LYS A 434 -18.97 15.39 -14.61
C LYS A 434 -20.34 14.84 -15.03
N VAL A 435 -21.13 14.32 -14.08
CA VAL A 435 -22.48 13.78 -14.36
C VAL A 435 -23.43 14.85 -14.88
N LEU A 436 -23.50 16.03 -14.24
CA LEU A 436 -24.38 17.13 -14.66
C LEU A 436 -24.01 17.70 -16.03
N SER A 437 -22.74 17.67 -16.38
CA SER A 437 -22.30 18.09 -17.71
C SER A 437 -22.69 17.09 -18.81
N ASN A 438 -23.16 15.87 -18.51
CA ASN A 438 -23.27 14.76 -19.47
C ASN A 438 -21.91 14.34 -20.06
N TYR A 439 -20.89 14.24 -19.21
CA TYR A 439 -19.58 13.78 -19.62
C TYR A 439 -19.60 12.31 -20.10
N PRO A 440 -18.91 11.96 -21.20
CA PRO A 440 -18.84 10.57 -21.67
C PRO A 440 -17.92 9.73 -20.76
N PHE A 441 -18.51 9.01 -19.81
CA PHE A 441 -17.80 8.00 -19.01
C PHE A 441 -17.38 6.82 -19.89
N MET A 442 -16.10 6.51 -19.89
CA MET A 442 -15.55 5.38 -20.64
C MET A 442 -15.58 4.10 -19.79
N ASP A 443 -15.48 2.95 -20.44
CA ASP A 443 -15.37 1.67 -19.72
C ASP A 443 -14.13 1.67 -18.82
N GLY A 444 -14.36 1.58 -17.51
CA GLY A 444 -13.30 1.65 -16.48
C GLY A 444 -13.30 2.92 -15.64
N ASP A 445 -14.02 3.96 -16.05
CA ASP A 445 -14.17 5.18 -15.26
C ASP A 445 -15.06 4.93 -14.04
N LEU A 446 -14.62 5.40 -12.87
CA LEU A 446 -15.33 5.24 -11.60
C LEU A 446 -16.24 6.44 -11.33
N HIS A 447 -17.43 6.14 -10.81
CA HIS A 447 -18.33 7.15 -10.26
C HIS A 447 -18.03 7.29 -8.76
N TRP A 448 -17.66 8.50 -8.34
CA TRP A 448 -17.28 8.80 -6.96
C TRP A 448 -18.52 9.08 -6.11
N ILE A 449 -19.09 8.01 -5.55
CA ILE A 449 -20.21 8.05 -4.61
C ILE A 449 -19.74 7.89 -3.16
N LYS A 450 -20.51 8.39 -2.19
CA LYS A 450 -20.24 8.33 -0.74
C LYS A 450 -19.82 6.94 -0.27
N ARG A 451 -20.51 5.90 -0.74
CA ARG A 451 -20.19 4.50 -0.39
C ARG A 451 -18.78 4.09 -0.82
N ARG A 452 -18.38 4.40 -2.06
CA ARG A 452 -17.05 4.01 -2.59
C ARG A 452 -15.95 4.83 -1.95
N VAL A 453 -16.19 6.13 -1.80
CA VAL A 453 -15.25 7.07 -1.18
C VAL A 453 -15.04 6.77 0.29
N LEU A 454 -15.99 6.16 1.01
CA LEU A 454 -15.77 5.67 2.37
C LEU A 454 -15.17 4.24 2.42
N MET A 455 -15.59 3.37 1.51
CA MET A 455 -15.14 1.97 1.47
C MET A 455 -13.67 1.85 1.07
N PHE A 456 -13.22 2.57 0.03
CA PHE A 456 -11.84 2.45 -0.45
C PHE A 456 -10.82 2.84 0.63
N PRO A 457 -10.92 4.01 1.31
CA PRO A 457 -9.98 4.38 2.35
C PRO A 457 -9.97 3.40 3.52
N ALA A 458 -11.13 2.91 3.98
CA ALA A 458 -11.23 1.95 5.08
C ALA A 458 -10.48 0.64 4.79
N VAL A 459 -10.66 0.09 3.58
CA VAL A 459 -9.92 -1.12 3.16
C VAL A 459 -8.45 -0.81 2.91
N CYS A 460 -8.11 0.41 2.46
CA CYS A 460 -6.74 0.84 2.27
C CYS A 460 -5.97 1.03 3.59
N THR A 461 -6.65 1.38 4.69
CA THR A 461 -6.06 1.42 6.02
C THR A 461 -5.69 0.01 6.49
N THR A 462 -6.59 -0.97 6.37
CA THR A 462 -6.29 -2.36 6.77
C THR A 462 -5.22 -2.98 5.87
N ALA A 463 -5.26 -2.68 4.57
CA ALA A 463 -4.19 -3.03 3.63
C ALA A 463 -2.85 -2.41 4.03
N GLY A 464 -2.84 -1.14 4.48
CA GLY A 464 -1.65 -0.45 4.96
C GLY A 464 -1.05 -1.09 6.21
N VAL A 465 -1.89 -1.49 7.17
CA VAL A 465 -1.46 -2.22 8.37
C VAL A 465 -0.79 -3.53 7.98
N ALA A 466 -1.45 -4.33 7.14
CA ALA A 466 -0.88 -5.59 6.64
C ALA A 466 0.42 -5.35 5.84
N ALA A 467 0.48 -4.30 5.03
CA ALA A 467 1.64 -3.95 4.23
C ALA A 467 2.84 -3.54 5.10
N GLY A 468 2.62 -2.71 6.12
CA GLY A 468 3.67 -2.31 7.07
C GLY A 468 4.16 -3.48 7.92
N LEU A 469 3.22 -4.31 8.41
CA LEU A 469 3.52 -5.44 9.29
C LEU A 469 4.27 -6.58 8.58
N LEU A 470 3.89 -6.89 7.34
CA LEU A 470 4.32 -8.12 6.65
C LEU A 470 5.30 -7.87 5.50
N GLY A 471 5.67 -6.62 5.20
CA GLY A 471 6.55 -6.30 4.07
C GLY A 471 5.87 -6.36 2.70
N ILE A 472 4.66 -6.90 2.60
CA ILE A 472 3.84 -6.96 1.39
C ILE A 472 3.60 -5.56 0.80
N GLY A 473 3.83 -5.35 -0.49
CA GLY A 473 3.47 -4.11 -1.17
C GLY A 473 1.94 -3.92 -1.21
N GLY A 474 1.44 -2.74 -0.85
CA GLY A 474 -0.01 -2.46 -0.77
C GLY A 474 -0.79 -2.74 -2.07
N GLY A 475 -0.10 -2.79 -3.22
CA GLY A 475 -0.65 -3.17 -4.52
C GLY A 475 -1.29 -4.56 -4.57
N MET A 476 -0.83 -5.53 -3.77
CA MET A 476 -1.45 -6.87 -3.70
C MET A 476 -2.89 -6.83 -3.20
N VAL A 477 -3.19 -5.90 -2.30
CA VAL A 477 -4.54 -5.73 -1.75
C VAL A 477 -5.33 -4.74 -2.60
N LYS A 478 -4.72 -3.61 -2.97
CA LYS A 478 -5.36 -2.55 -3.76
C LYS A 478 -5.74 -3.01 -5.18
N GLY A 479 -4.90 -3.79 -5.85
CA GLY A 479 -5.10 -4.22 -7.23
C GLY A 479 -6.42 -4.98 -7.47
N PRO A 480 -6.66 -6.09 -6.75
CA PRO A 480 -7.90 -6.85 -6.88
C PRO A 480 -9.17 -6.05 -6.55
N ILE A 481 -9.07 -5.03 -5.68
CA ILE A 481 -10.16 -4.13 -5.31
C ILE A 481 -10.47 -3.15 -6.45
N MET A 482 -9.44 -2.56 -7.06
CA MET A 482 -9.61 -1.69 -8.23
C MET A 482 -10.26 -2.44 -9.40
N LEU A 483 -9.85 -3.70 -9.63
CA LEU A 483 -10.47 -4.55 -10.65
C LEU A 483 -11.93 -4.89 -10.32
N GLU A 484 -12.27 -5.14 -9.05
CA GLU A 484 -13.67 -5.34 -8.61
C GLU A 484 -14.51 -4.07 -8.80
N ALA A 485 -13.91 -2.90 -8.62
CA ALA A 485 -14.56 -1.62 -8.83
C ALA A 485 -14.81 -1.29 -10.32
N GLY A 486 -14.14 -2.02 -11.22
CA GLY A 486 -14.30 -1.93 -12.67
C GLY A 486 -13.13 -1.27 -13.41
N VAL A 487 -12.05 -0.90 -12.72
CA VAL A 487 -10.87 -0.26 -13.32
C VAL A 487 -10.19 -1.22 -14.31
N LEU A 488 -9.72 -0.67 -15.44
CA LEU A 488 -9.00 -1.44 -16.45
C LEU A 488 -7.68 -2.00 -15.89
N PRO A 489 -7.27 -3.24 -16.22
CA PRO A 489 -6.03 -3.84 -15.69
C PRO A 489 -4.77 -3.02 -15.95
N ALA A 490 -4.65 -2.41 -17.13
CA ALA A 490 -3.49 -1.57 -17.48
C ALA A 490 -3.40 -0.30 -16.60
N VAL A 491 -4.54 0.35 -16.35
CA VAL A 491 -4.65 1.54 -15.48
C VAL A 491 -4.39 1.14 -14.03
N GLN A 492 -4.95 0.01 -13.60
CA GLN A 492 -4.77 -0.53 -12.25
C GLN A 492 -3.28 -0.80 -11.93
N SER A 493 -2.57 -1.46 -12.84
CA SER A 493 -1.14 -1.78 -12.68
C SER A 493 -0.27 -0.52 -12.58
N ALA A 494 -0.48 0.46 -13.46
CA ALA A 494 0.29 1.70 -13.45
C ALA A 494 0.00 2.54 -12.19
N THR A 495 -1.27 2.65 -11.81
CA THR A 495 -1.73 3.40 -10.64
C THR A 495 -1.25 2.76 -9.33
N ALA A 496 -1.30 1.42 -9.24
CA ALA A 496 -0.78 0.69 -8.09
C ALA A 496 0.73 0.88 -7.94
N SER A 497 1.49 0.83 -9.04
CA SER A 497 2.95 1.03 -9.02
C SER A 497 3.33 2.42 -8.52
N PHE A 498 2.57 3.45 -8.91
CA PHE A 498 2.78 4.82 -8.40
C PHE A 498 2.44 4.95 -6.91
N MET A 499 1.37 4.32 -6.43
CA MET A 499 1.07 4.25 -4.99
C MET A 499 2.16 3.52 -4.19
N ILE A 500 2.72 2.43 -4.74
CA ILE A 500 3.80 1.68 -4.10
C ILE A 500 5.04 2.57 -3.90
N LEU A 501 5.31 3.53 -4.78
CA LEU A 501 6.44 4.46 -4.63
C LEU A 501 6.40 5.22 -3.29
N PHE A 502 5.22 5.73 -2.89
CA PHE A 502 5.06 6.52 -1.67
C PHE A 502 4.99 5.63 -0.43
N THR A 503 4.17 4.57 -0.46
CA THR A 503 4.14 3.59 0.65
C THR A 503 5.49 2.94 0.91
N ALA A 504 6.19 2.45 -0.11
CA ALA A 504 7.47 1.74 0.07
C ALA A 504 8.55 2.68 0.60
N SER A 505 8.71 3.88 0.01
CA SER A 505 9.67 4.88 0.51
C SER A 505 9.40 5.26 1.97
N SER A 506 8.14 5.52 2.32
CA SER A 506 7.77 5.85 3.71
C SER A 506 8.04 4.69 4.66
N THR A 507 7.72 3.45 4.28
CA THR A 507 7.95 2.28 5.15
C THR A 507 9.43 1.96 5.32
N THR A 508 10.23 2.12 4.26
CA THR A 508 11.68 1.94 4.31
C THR A 508 12.34 2.90 5.29
N LEU A 509 11.86 4.14 5.38
CA LEU A 509 12.38 5.14 6.32
C LEU A 509 11.88 4.95 7.76
N GLN A 510 10.83 4.18 7.98
CA GLN A 510 10.28 3.92 9.32
C GLN A 510 10.94 2.74 10.03
N PHE A 511 11.51 1.81 9.27
CA PHE A 511 12.35 0.73 9.79
C PHE A 511 13.77 1.26 10.03
#